data_AF-A0A821QVN9-F1
#
_entry.id   AF-A0A821QVN9-F1
#
_cell.length_a   1.000
_cell.length_b   1.000
_cell.length_c   1.000
_cell.angle_alpha   90.00
_cell.angle_beta   90.00
_cell.angle_gamma   90.00
#
_symmetry.space_group_name_H-M   'P 1'
#
loop_
_entity.id
_entity.type
_entity.pdbx_description
1 polymer ?
#
loop_
_entity_poly.entity_id
_entity_poly.type
_entity_poly.pdbx_seq_one_letter_code
_entity_poly.pdbx_strand_id
1 'polypeptide(L)' 'MSTGNNQFLDSVCHHGGAGTTAAGLRAGLPTIVVAFFGDQFFWGDRVEQIGAGPGCLSGDNLNTRDL' A
#
# COMPACT_ATOMS: atom_id res chain seq x y z
N MET A 1 -23.17 -19.41 -17.69
CA MET A 1 -21.76 -18.97 -17.64
C MET A 1 -21.78 -17.45 -17.50
N SER A 2 -21.55 -16.94 -16.28
CA SER A 2 -21.41 -15.50 -16.07
C SER A 2 -20.00 -15.11 -16.51
N THR A 3 -19.89 -14.27 -17.52
CA THR A 3 -18.64 -13.54 -17.82
C THR A 3 -18.42 -12.58 -16.65
N GLY A 4 -17.75 -13.08 -15.61
CA GLY A 4 -17.33 -12.28 -14.47
C GLY A 4 -16.39 -11.19 -14.96
N ASN A 5 -16.68 -9.95 -14.59
CA ASN A 5 -15.84 -8.79 -14.87
C ASN A 5 -14.42 -9.10 -14.38
N ASN A 6 -13.48 -9.28 -15.32
CA ASN A 6 -12.10 -9.57 -14.98
C ASN A 6 -11.41 -8.26 -14.63
N GLN A 7 -11.67 -7.76 -13.43
CA GLN A 7 -11.06 -6.54 -12.92
C GLN A 7 -9.63 -6.88 -12.48
N PHE A 8 -8.65 -6.41 -13.24
CA PHE A 8 -7.26 -6.41 -12.79
C PHE A 8 -7.05 -5.20 -11.88
N LEU A 9 -6.53 -5.44 -10.68
CA LEU A 9 -6.12 -4.40 -9.75
C LEU A 9 -4.61 -4.21 -9.90
N ASP A 10 -4.16 -2.98 -10.04
CA ASP A 10 -2.75 -2.67 -10.29
C ASP A 10 -1.97 -2.41 -8.99
N SER A 11 -2.63 -1.89 -7.94
CA SER A 11 -2.00 -1.57 -6.66
C SER A 11 -3.04 -1.41 -5.54
N VAL A 12 -2.57 -1.31 -4.30
CA VAL A 12 -3.39 -0.92 -3.14
C VAL A 12 -2.75 0.25 -2.40
N CYS A 13 -3.57 1.21 -1.98
CA CYS A 13 -3.15 2.34 -1.15
C CYS A 13 -3.94 2.34 0.16
N HIS A 14 -3.25 2.42 1.29
CA HIS A 14 -3.88 2.42 2.61
C HIS A 14 -3.00 3.11 3.65
N HIS A 15 -3.55 3.35 4.84
CA HIS A 15 -2.88 4.13 5.88
C HIS A 15 -1.78 3.38 6.66
N GLY A 16 -1.41 2.16 6.25
CA GLY A 16 -0.32 1.40 6.90
C GLY A 16 -0.65 0.55 8.13
N GLY A 17 -1.91 0.25 8.44
CA GLY A 17 -2.21 -0.73 9.51
C GLY A 17 -1.66 -2.14 9.21
N ALA A 18 -1.07 -2.82 10.19
CA ALA A 18 -0.42 -4.13 10.00
C ALA A 18 -1.24 -5.15 9.19
N GLY A 19 -2.54 -5.26 9.50
CA GLY A 19 -3.44 -6.20 8.83
C GLY A 19 -3.71 -5.86 7.37
N THR A 20 -3.86 -4.57 7.03
CA THR A 20 -4.08 -4.10 5.66
C THR A 20 -2.80 -4.17 4.84
N THR A 21 -1.65 -3.83 5.42
CA THR A 21 -0.32 -4.06 4.81
C THR A 21 -0.17 -5.53 4.43
N ALA A 22 -0.43 -6.44 5.38
CA ALA A 22 -0.31 -7.86 5.13
C ALA A 22 -1.31 -8.37 4.09
N ALA A 23 -2.50 -7.77 3.99
CA ALA A 23 -3.49 -8.11 2.96
C ALA A 23 -3.01 -7.70 1.55
N GLY A 24 -2.48 -6.50 1.39
CA GLY A 24 -1.90 -6.03 0.12
C GLY A 24 -0.74 -6.91 -0.36
N LEU A 25 0.20 -7.19 0.55
CA LEU A 25 1.34 -8.06 0.27
C LEU A 25 0.89 -9.49 -0.11
N ARG A 26 -0.09 -10.07 0.58
CA ARG A 26 -0.64 -11.40 0.23
C ARG A 26 -1.38 -11.42 -1.09
N ALA A 27 -1.98 -10.29 -1.50
CA ALA A 27 -2.59 -10.17 -2.82
C ALA A 27 -1.55 -10.08 -3.95
N GLY A 28 -0.26 -9.94 -3.62
CA GLY A 28 0.80 -9.78 -4.61
C GLY A 28 0.74 -8.44 -5.33
N LEU A 29 0.07 -7.44 -4.74
CA LEU A 29 -0.09 -6.13 -5.33
C LEU A 29 0.96 -5.16 -4.77
N PRO A 30 1.52 -4.27 -5.63
CA PRO A 30 2.22 -3.09 -5.17
C PRO A 30 1.43 -2.40 -4.04
N THR A 31 2.05 -2.24 -2.89
CA THR A 31 1.42 -1.77 -1.66
C THR A 31 1.94 -0.38 -1.33
N ILE A 32 1.05 0.61 -1.25
CA ILE A 32 1.39 2.00 -0.95
C ILE A 32 0.90 2.32 0.45
N VAL A 33 1.83 2.67 1.33
CA VAL A 33 1.53 3.03 2.72
C VAL A 33 1.61 4.54 2.89
N VAL A 34 0.48 5.15 3.26
CA VAL A 34 0.37 6.57 3.61
C VAL A 34 0.22 6.69 5.13
N ALA A 35 1.32 6.91 5.84
CA ALA A 35 1.35 6.93 7.29
C ALA A 35 0.97 8.30 7.87
N PHE A 36 0.20 8.27 8.96
CA PHE A 36 -0.18 9.42 9.77
C PHE A 36 0.40 9.32 11.19
N PHE A 37 0.44 8.13 11.80
CA PHE A 37 0.96 7.96 13.15
C PHE A 37 1.34 6.51 13.48
N GLY A 38 2.12 6.32 14.54
CA GLY A 38 2.34 5.01 15.16
C GLY A 38 3.12 4.03 14.29
N ASP A 39 2.66 2.77 14.27
CA ASP A 39 3.31 1.66 13.56
C ASP A 39 3.18 1.74 12.03
N GLN A 40 2.39 2.69 11.51
CA GLN A 40 2.20 2.88 10.08
C GLN A 40 3.51 3.20 9.36
N PHE A 41 4.39 3.99 9.99
CA PHE A 41 5.72 4.30 9.46
C PHE A 41 6.58 3.04 9.33
N PHE A 42 6.59 2.21 10.38
CA PHE A 42 7.31 0.93 10.37
C PHE A 42 6.85 0.02 9.23
N TRP A 43 5.55 -0.05 8.98
CA TRP A 43 5.03 -0.87 7.87
C TRP A 43 5.34 -0.29 6.50
N GLY A 44 5.32 1.04 6.35
CA GLY A 44 5.76 1.70 5.11
C GLY A 44 7.22 1.40 4.80
N ASP A 45 8.11 1.57 5.78
CA ASP A 45 9.53 1.24 5.63
C ASP A 45 9.73 -0.24 5.29
N ARG A 46 8.95 -1.13 5.89
CA ARG A 46 9.06 -2.56 5.62
C ARG A 46 8.66 -2.92 4.20
N VAL A 47 7.63 -2.27 3.66
CA VAL A 47 7.18 -2.46 2.27
C VAL A 47 8.27 -2.01 1.28
N GLU A 48 8.91 -0.86 1.53
CA GLU A 48 10.02 -0.36 0.73
C GLU A 48 11.23 -1.31 0.75
N GLN A 49 11.63 -1.74 1.96
CA GLN A 49 12.79 -2.63 2.14
C GLN A 49 12.68 -3.95 1.38
N ILE A 50 11.46 -4.43 1.11
CA ILE A 50 11.22 -5.66 0.34
C ILE A 50 10.92 -5.39 -1.14
N GLY A 51 10.92 -4.13 -1.58
CA GLY A 51 10.63 -3.74 -2.96
C GLY A 51 9.18 -3.96 -3.37
N ALA A 52 8.24 -4.01 -2.42
CA ALA A 52 6.82 -4.27 -2.69
C ALA A 52 6.00 -2.98 -2.88
N GLY A 53 6.64 -1.82 -2.86
CA GLY A 53 6.00 -0.51 -3.02
C GLY A 53 6.99 0.63 -2.78
N PRO A 54 6.54 1.89 -2.91
CA PRO A 54 7.35 3.06 -2.60
C PRO A 54 7.66 3.16 -1.10
N GLY A 55 8.61 4.03 -0.76
CA GLY A 55 8.92 4.45 0.61
C GLY A 55 7.70 4.97 1.37
N CYS A 56 7.75 4.93 2.71
CA CYS A 56 6.67 5.40 3.56
C CYS A 56 6.28 6.86 3.20
N LEU A 57 5.07 7.07 2.71
CA LEU A 57 4.55 8.39 2.39
C LEU A 57 3.93 9.02 3.63
N SER A 58 4.25 10.28 3.92
CA SER A 58 3.58 11.03 5.00
C SER A 58 2.23 11.54 4.52
N GLY A 59 1.17 11.25 5.27
CA GLY A 59 -0.18 11.73 5.00
C GLY A 59 -0.35 13.25 5.13
N ASP A 60 0.54 13.93 5.86
CA ASP A 60 0.45 15.37 6.13
C ASP A 60 0.80 16.24 4.90
N ASN A 61 1.54 15.68 3.93
CA ASN A 61 2.00 16.41 2.75
C ASN A 61 1.82 15.61 1.44
N LEU A 62 0.92 14.63 1.43
CA LEU A 62 0.65 13.80 0.26
C LEU A 62 0.05 14.64 -0.87
N ASN A 63 0.62 14.52 -2.07
CA ASN A 63 0.15 15.19 -3.27
C ASN A 63 0.23 14.29 -4.51
N THR A 64 -0.27 14.78 -5.64
CA THR A 64 -0.38 14.03 -6.90
C THR A 64 0.96 13.60 -7.53
N ARG A 65 2.10 14.04 -7.01
CA ARG A 65 3.43 13.68 -7.53
C ARG A 65 4.09 12.53 -6.76
N ASP A 66 3.47 12.10 -5.67
CA ASP A 66 4.01 11.07 -4.78
C ASP A 66 3.54 9.65 -5.16
N LEU A 67 2.60 9.54 -6.12
CA LEU A 67 2.01 8.31 -6.66
C LEU A 67 2.28 8.23 -8.17
#